data_AF-A0A1A2V4Z6-F1
#
_entry.id   AF-A0A1A2V4Z6-F1
#
_cell.length_a   1.000
_cell.length_b   1.000
_cell.length_c   1.000
_cell.angle_alpha   90.00
_cell.angle_beta   90.00
_cell.angle_gamma   90.00
#
_symmetry.space_group_name_H-M   'P 1'
#
loop_
_entity.id
_entity.type
_entity.pdbx_description
1 polymer ?
#
loop_
_entity_poly.entity_id
_entity_poly.type
_entity_poly.pdbx_seq_one_letter_code
_entity_poly.pdbx_strand_id
1 'polypeptide(L)'
;MVKERLLDRNPAMINGATSTKRNHESVVPSIAEMAAIADKIEAKFRALVLISAWCGLRFGEVIELRRKDIGVNCELIALARGVTHLTEKQAAATGNPRCNVSTPKSGKGAQRRRSATYPR
;
A
#
# COMPACT_ATOMS: atom_id res chain seq x y z
N MET A 1 -1.72 -1.29 -25.05
CA MET A 1 -1.02 -0.95 -26.29
C MET A 1 -1.77 -1.67 -27.40
N VAL A 2 -2.68 -0.98 -28.09
CA VAL A 2 -3.38 -1.51 -29.28
C VAL A 2 -3.01 -0.54 -30.39
N LYS A 3 -2.30 -1.06 -31.40
CA LYS A 3 -1.76 -0.32 -32.54
C LYS A 3 -2.58 -0.69 -33.76
N GLU A 4 -3.73 -0.06 -33.95
CA GLU A 4 -4.37 -0.03 -35.26
C GLU A 4 -4.51 1.44 -35.67
N ARG A 5 -3.67 1.86 -36.62
CA ARG A 5 -3.56 3.22 -37.15
C ARG A 5 -4.75 3.55 -38.07
N LEU A 6 -5.96 3.49 -37.53
CA LEU A 6 -7.18 3.92 -38.24
C LEU A 6 -7.40 5.44 -38.14
N LEU A 7 -6.63 6.14 -37.29
CA LEU A 7 -6.70 7.57 -37.07
C LEU A 7 -5.29 8.18 -37.16
N ASP A 8 -5.15 9.27 -37.93
CA ASP A 8 -3.88 10.00 -38.11
C ASP A 8 -3.35 10.60 -36.79
N ARG A 9 -4.25 10.87 -35.83
CA ARG A 9 -3.91 11.31 -34.47
C ARG A 9 -4.91 10.76 -33.46
N ASN A 10 -4.44 10.45 -32.26
CA ASN A 10 -5.29 10.09 -31.14
C ASN A 10 -6.04 11.33 -30.63
N PRO A 11 -7.38 11.43 -30.75
CA PRO A 11 -8.15 12.57 -30.27
C PRO A 11 -8.12 12.73 -28.74
N ALA A 12 -7.76 11.67 -27.99
CA ALA A 12 -7.60 11.71 -26.54
C ALA A 12 -6.20 12.13 -26.07
N MET A 13 -5.36 12.66 -26.96
CA MET A 13 -3.98 13.07 -26.64
C MET A 13 -3.95 14.52 -26.17
N ILE A 14 -4.49 14.77 -24.97
CA ILE A 14 -4.43 16.07 -24.30
C ILE A 14 -3.21 16.08 -23.37
N ASN A 15 -2.22 16.92 -23.69
CA ASN A 15 -1.03 17.08 -22.87
C ASN A 15 -1.41 17.54 -21.45
N GLY A 16 -1.04 16.77 -20.43
CA GLY A 16 -1.32 17.10 -19.04
C GLY A 16 -2.67 16.61 -18.49
N ALA A 17 -3.54 15.99 -19.30
CA ALA A 17 -4.83 15.45 -18.81
C ALA A 17 -4.66 14.34 -17.75
N THR A 18 -3.50 13.70 -17.69
CA THR A 18 -3.15 12.70 -16.66
C THR A 18 -2.43 13.32 -15.45
N SER A 19 -1.97 14.57 -15.55
CA SER A 19 -1.20 15.23 -14.50
C SER A 19 -2.12 16.01 -13.58
N THR A 20 -2.48 15.40 -12.46
CA THR A 20 -3.15 16.12 -11.37
C THR A 20 -2.09 16.83 -10.52
N LYS A 21 -2.23 18.15 -10.32
CA LYS A 21 -1.33 18.90 -9.43
C LYS A 21 -1.55 18.39 -8.00
N ARG A 22 -0.55 17.73 -7.43
CA ARG A 22 -0.58 17.24 -6.05
C ARG A 22 -0.57 18.46 -5.11
N ASN A 23 -1.64 18.64 -4.35
CA ASN A 23 -1.81 19.79 -3.44
C ASN A 23 -0.99 19.67 -2.15
N HIS A 24 -0.66 18.44 -1.73
CA HIS A 24 -0.01 18.18 -0.44
C HIS A 24 1.33 17.45 -0.61
N GLU A 25 2.37 17.96 0.05
CA GLU A 25 3.66 17.30 0.16
C GLU A 25 3.63 16.24 1.27
N SER A 26 3.97 15.01 0.94
CA SER A 26 3.99 13.91 1.92
C SER A 26 5.23 14.02 2.80
N VAL A 27 5.08 14.64 3.98
CA VAL A 27 6.14 14.69 5.00
C VAL A 27 6.26 13.33 5.67
N VAL A 28 7.46 12.75 5.65
CA VAL A 28 7.76 11.50 6.35
C VAL A 28 8.17 11.84 7.79
N PRO A 29 7.51 11.29 8.81
CA PRO A 29 7.88 11.51 10.21
C PRO A 29 9.28 10.96 10.51
N SER A 30 10.01 11.64 11.40
CA SER A 30 11.28 11.17 11.95
C SER A 30 11.10 9.93 12.85
N ILE A 31 12.20 9.25 13.18
CA ILE A 31 12.17 8.06 14.04
C ILE A 31 11.58 8.37 15.43
N ALA A 32 11.91 9.53 16.00
CA ALA A 32 11.39 9.97 17.30
C ALA A 32 9.89 10.27 17.24
N GLU A 33 9.43 10.94 16.18
CA GLU A 33 8.01 11.21 15.95
C GLU A 33 7.23 9.92 15.72
N MET A 34 7.82 8.96 14.99
CA MET A 34 7.23 7.64 14.79
C MET A 34 7.01 6.88 16.11
N ALA A 35 7.99 6.91 17.01
CA ALA A 35 7.84 6.30 18.34
C ALA A 35 6.75 7.02 19.15
N ALA A 36 6.73 8.35 19.14
CA ALA A 36 5.71 9.13 19.84
C ALA A 36 4.29 8.86 19.32
N ILE A 37 4.12 8.68 18.00
CA ILE A 37 2.84 8.29 17.40
C ILE A 37 2.44 6.89 17.87
N ALA A 38 3.37 5.94 17.85
CA ALA A 38 3.13 4.56 18.25
C ALA A 38 2.76 4.42 19.74
N ASP A 39 3.24 5.32 20.59
CA ASP A 39 2.93 5.31 22.02
C ASP A 39 1.64 6.08 22.36
N LYS A 40 1.21 7.04 21.51
CA LYS A 40 -0.06 7.77 21.68
C LYS A 40 -1.28 7.02 21.15
N ILE A 41 -1.11 6.13 20.18
CA ILE A 41 -2.22 5.37 19.59
C ILE A 41 -2.73 4.29 20.57
N GLU A 42 -3.98 3.87 20.42
CA GLU A 42 -4.53 2.76 21.19
C GLU A 42 -3.63 1.51 21.04
N ALA A 43 -3.37 0.82 22.16
CA ALA A 43 -2.37 -0.24 22.23
C ALA A 43 -2.54 -1.33 21.15
N LYS A 44 -3.79 -1.62 20.74
CA LYS A 44 -4.10 -2.60 19.68
C LYS A 44 -3.58 -2.20 18.29
N PHE A 45 -3.34 -0.92 18.04
CA PHE A 45 -2.83 -0.41 16.75
C PHE A 45 -1.34 -0.07 16.76
N ARG A 46 -0.66 -0.18 17.90
CA ARG A 46 0.77 0.12 18.02
C ARG A 46 1.62 -0.70 17.05
N ALA A 47 1.35 -2.01 16.96
CA ALA A 47 2.04 -2.89 16.02
C ALA A 47 1.78 -2.51 14.56
N LEU A 48 0.55 -2.08 14.23
CA LEU A 48 0.18 -1.63 12.89
C LEU A 48 1.02 -0.42 12.47
N VAL A 49 1.18 0.58 13.35
CA VAL A 49 1.98 1.77 13.07
C VAL A 49 3.45 1.43 12.86
N LEU A 50 4.04 0.65 13.77
CA LEU A 50 5.46 0.29 13.72
C LEU A 50 5.81 -0.56 12.50
N ILE A 51 4.98 -1.55 12.18
CA ILE A 51 5.20 -2.40 11.00
C ILE A 51 5.05 -1.56 9.72
N SER A 52 4.05 -0.68 9.65
CA SER A 52 3.85 0.19 8.48
C SER A 52 5.04 1.11 8.24
N ALA A 53 5.58 1.71 9.30
CA ALA A 53 6.72 2.61 9.23
C ALA A 53 8.03 1.92 8.84
N TRP A 54 8.30 0.74 9.40
CA TRP A 54 9.54 0.01 9.09
C TRP A 54 9.51 -0.74 7.77
N CYS A 55 8.35 -1.27 7.37
CA CYS A 55 8.23 -2.08 6.16
C CYS A 55 7.68 -1.31 4.95
N GLY A 56 7.20 -0.07 5.13
CA GLY A 56 6.64 0.75 4.05
C GLY A 56 5.41 0.13 3.41
N LEU A 57 4.59 -0.57 4.21
CA LEU A 57 3.41 -1.28 3.73
C LEU A 57 2.28 -0.32 3.37
N ARG A 58 1.50 -0.65 2.33
CA ARG A 58 0.27 0.09 2.04
C ARG A 58 -0.80 -0.27 3.06
N PHE A 59 -1.71 0.68 3.33
CA PHE A 59 -2.82 0.45 4.26
C PHE A 59 -3.56 -0.86 4.00
N GLY A 60 -3.89 -1.15 2.72
CA GLY A 60 -4.57 -2.39 2.31
C GLY A 60 -3.80 -3.68 2.62
N GLU A 61 -2.47 -3.63 2.67
CA GLU A 61 -1.62 -4.80 2.96
C GLU A 61 -1.52 -5.03 4.47
N VAL A 62 -1.45 -3.95 5.26
CA VAL A 62 -1.33 -4.04 6.72
C VAL A 62 -2.63 -4.53 7.36
N ILE A 63 -3.78 -4.08 6.86
CA ILE A 63 -5.09 -4.48 7.39
C ILE A 63 -5.43 -5.95 7.09
N GLU A 64 -4.86 -6.55 6.04
CA GLU A 64 -5.01 -7.98 5.72
C GLU A 64 -3.89 -8.85 6.25
N LEU A 65 -2.94 -8.28 6.99
CA LEU A 65 -1.85 -9.04 7.57
C LEU A 65 -2.40 -9.98 8.65
N ARG A 66 -2.14 -11.28 8.49
CA ARG A 66 -2.56 -12.31 9.44
C ARG A 66 -1.36 -12.84 10.20
N ARG A 67 -1.62 -13.43 11.37
CA ARG A 67 -0.55 -14.01 12.20
C ARG A 67 0.30 -15.07 11.47
N LYS A 68 -0.30 -15.82 10.53
CA LYS A 68 0.41 -16.80 9.69
C LYS A 68 1.40 -16.18 8.68
N ASP A 69 1.26 -14.89 8.41
CA ASP A 69 2.11 -14.16 7.47
C ASP A 69 3.39 -13.64 8.17
N ILE A 70 3.50 -13.80 9.49
CA ILE A 70 4.64 -13.42 10.32
C ILE A 70 5.48 -14.69 10.58
N GLY A 71 6.75 -14.66 10.18
CA GLY A 71 7.70 -15.73 10.42
C GLY A 71 8.10 -15.87 11.89
N VAL A 72 8.83 -16.95 12.19
CA VAL A 72 9.41 -17.17 13.52
C VAL A 72 10.26 -15.95 13.92
N ASN A 73 10.17 -15.55 15.19
CA ASN A 73 10.87 -14.38 15.75
C ASN A 73 10.56 -13.02 15.10
N CYS A 74 9.50 -12.90 14.30
CA CYS A 74 9.15 -11.67 13.56
C CYS A 74 10.28 -11.17 12.63
N GLU A 75 11.14 -12.07 12.15
CA GLU A 75 12.26 -11.73 11.26
C GLU A 75 11.83 -11.51 9.81
N LEU A 76 10.70 -12.09 9.43
CA LEU A 76 10.14 -12.06 8.08
C LEU A 76 8.65 -11.77 8.11
N ILE A 77 8.21 -10.87 7.23
CA ILE A 77 6.79 -10.59 6.99
C ILE A 77 6.50 -10.91 5.51
N ALA A 78 5.57 -11.83 5.29
CA ALA A 78 5.16 -12.28 3.95
C ALA A 78 3.86 -11.58 3.52
N LEU A 79 3.94 -10.74 2.49
CA LEU A 79 2.79 -9.99 1.99
C LEU A 79 2.13 -10.78 0.86
N ALA A 80 1.14 -11.61 1.21
CA ALA A 80 0.42 -12.43 0.24
C ALA A 80 -0.89 -11.80 -0.26
N ARG A 81 -1.46 -10.86 0.51
CA ARG A 81 -2.81 -10.32 0.30
C ARG A 81 -2.85 -8.82 0.59
N GLY A 82 -3.83 -8.14 0.01
CA GLY A 82 -4.21 -6.78 0.39
C GLY A 82 -5.70 -6.55 0.16
N VAL A 83 -6.30 -5.68 0.95
CA VAL A 83 -7.68 -5.23 0.79
C VAL A 83 -7.73 -3.88 0.09
N THR A 84 -8.65 -3.79 -0.87
CA THR A 84 -9.05 -2.53 -1.49
C THR A 84 -10.47 -2.20 -1.07
N HIS A 85 -10.67 -1.06 -0.42
CA HIS A 85 -12.00 -0.53 -0.14
C HIS A 85 -12.49 0.25 -1.36
N LEU A 86 -13.47 -0.31 -2.05
CA LEU A 86 -14.15 0.32 -3.17
C LEU A 86 -15.27 1.21 -2.66
N THR A 87 -15.52 2.31 -3.35
CA THR A 87 -16.77 3.05 -3.17
C THR A 87 -17.95 2.23 -3.71
N GLU A 88 -19.17 2.57 -3.31
CA GLU A 88 -20.38 1.89 -3.79
C GLU A 88 -20.49 1.91 -5.32
N LYS A 89 -20.21 3.07 -5.93
CA LYS A 89 -20.18 3.22 -7.40
C LYS A 89 -19.12 2.31 -8.05
N GLN A 90 -17.94 2.18 -7.43
CA GLN A 90 -16.87 1.34 -7.94
C GLN A 90 -17.17 -0.15 -7.79
N ALA A 91 -17.78 -0.55 -6.67
CA ALA A 91 -18.22 -1.92 -6.42
C ALA A 91 -19.28 -2.34 -7.47
N ALA A 92 -20.29 -1.50 -7.70
CA ALA A 92 -21.31 -1.73 -8.72
C ALA A 92 -20.74 -1.80 -10.14
N ALA A 93 -19.77 -0.94 -10.48
CA ALA A 93 -19.15 -0.93 -11.81
C ALA A 93 -18.23 -2.13 -12.07
N THR A 94 -17.59 -2.69 -11.03
CA THR A 94 -16.62 -3.79 -11.18
C THR A 94 -17.24 -5.16 -10.87
N GLY A 95 -18.43 -5.20 -10.27
CA GLY A 95 -19.06 -6.42 -9.75
C GLY A 95 -18.36 -7.01 -8.51
N ASN A 96 -17.39 -6.29 -7.94
CA ASN A 96 -16.61 -6.73 -6.79
C ASN A 96 -17.27 -6.29 -5.47
N PRO A 97 -17.07 -7.03 -4.37
CA PRO A 97 -17.51 -6.58 -3.06
C PRO A 97 -16.80 -5.29 -2.65
N ARG A 98 -17.45 -4.51 -1.78
CA ARG A 98 -16.93 -3.22 -1.29
C ARG A 98 -15.57 -3.35 -0.61
N CYS A 99 -15.32 -4.47 0.07
CA CYS A 99 -14.00 -4.85 0.57
C CYS A 99 -13.48 -5.99 -0.29
N ASN A 100 -12.66 -5.67 -1.29
CA ASN A 100 -12.10 -6.66 -2.20
C ASN A 100 -10.71 -7.09 -1.71
N VAL A 101 -10.56 -8.38 -1.37
CA VAL A 101 -9.27 -8.98 -1.01
C VAL A 101 -8.63 -9.52 -2.28
N SER A 102 -7.45 -9.04 -2.63
CA SER A 102 -6.71 -9.51 -3.80
C SER A 102 -5.22 -9.71 -3.48
N THR A 103 -4.48 -10.25 -4.45
CA THR A 103 -3.02 -10.22 -4.39
C THR A 103 -2.54 -8.77 -4.34
N PRO A 104 -1.47 -8.47 -3.58
CA PRO A 104 -0.94 -7.12 -3.49
C PRO A 104 -0.65 -6.57 -4.89
N LYS A 105 -0.85 -5.26 -5.06
CA LYS A 105 -0.77 -4.55 -6.36
C LYS A 105 0.57 -4.74 -7.09
N SER A 106 1.62 -5.13 -6.36
CA SER A 106 2.92 -5.52 -6.95
C SER A 106 2.85 -6.77 -7.83
N GLY A 107 1.74 -7.51 -7.87
CA GLY A 107 1.58 -8.73 -8.67
C GLY A 107 2.43 -9.93 -8.19
N LYS A 108 3.32 -9.72 -7.21
CA LYS A 108 4.16 -10.74 -6.57
C LYS A 108 4.05 -10.58 -5.07
N GLY A 109 3.96 -11.70 -4.34
CA GLY A 109 4.06 -11.68 -2.89
C GLY A 109 5.40 -11.07 -2.48
N ALA A 110 5.37 -10.00 -1.71
CA ALA A 110 6.57 -9.30 -1.29
C ALA A 110 7.01 -9.85 0.08
N GLN A 111 8.22 -10.39 0.16
CA GLN A 111 8.84 -10.78 1.43
C GLN A 111 9.85 -9.71 1.80
N ARG A 112 9.66 -9.05 2.94
CA ARG A 112 10.67 -8.13 3.49
C ARG A 112 11.32 -8.80 4.69
N ARG A 113 12.63 -9.05 4.57
CA ARG A 113 13.48 -9.45 5.69
C ARG A 113 13.98 -8.21 6.41
N ARG A 114 14.13 -8.34 7.72
CA ARG A 114 14.78 -7.34 8.55
C ARG A 114 16.28 -7.28 8.19
N SER A 115 16.69 -6.38 7.29
CA SER A 115 18.10 -6.04 7.12
C SER A 115 18.49 -5.02 8.19
N ALA A 116 18.66 -5.49 9.42
CA ALA A 116 19.17 -4.67 10.50
C ALA A 116 20.70 -4.63 10.42
N THR A 117 21.23 -3.68 9.66
CA THR A 117 22.60 -3.21 9.84
C THR A 117 22.51 -1.72 10.12
N TYR A 118 22.56 -1.35 11.40
CA TYR A 118 22.86 0.01 11.81
C TYR A 118 24.24 -0.03 12.48
N PRO A 119 25.20 0.80 12.05
CA PRO A 119 26.50 0.86 12.71
C PRO A 119 26.30 1.37 14.14
N ARG A 120 27.06 0.78 15.08
CA ARG A 120 27.12 1.24 16.48
C ARG A 120 27.75 2.63 16.57
#